data_AF-W1YJX3-F1
#
_entry.id   AF-W1YJX3-F1
#
_cell.length_a   1.000
_cell.length_b   1.000
_cell.length_c   1.000
_cell.angle_alpha   90.00
_cell.angle_beta   90.00
_cell.angle_gamma   90.00
#
_symmetry.space_group_name_H-M   'P 1'
#
loop_
_entity.id
_entity.type
_entity.pdbx_description
1 polymer ?
#
loop_
_entity_poly.entity_id
_entity_poly.type
_entity_poly.pdbx_seq_one_letter_code
_entity_poly.pdbx_strand_id
1 'polypeptide(L)' 'CRLINEVVKKADYSDDSRLTELVQESKAIWDNEAFRRGNSIVSQRVMAQVSAVGKFRDNGNLGYYQKISELA' A
#
# COMPACT_ATOMS: atom_id res chain seq x y z
N CYS A 1 7.77 10.80 23.94
CA CYS A 1 7.91 10.03 22.67
C CYS A 1 8.28 8.55 22.87
N ARG A 2 7.75 7.85 23.89
CA ARG A 2 8.15 6.45 24.19
C ARG A 2 7.82 5.48 23.04
N LEU A 3 6.59 5.54 22.54
CA LEU A 3 6.09 4.62 21.50
C LEU A 3 6.81 4.79 20.15
N ILE A 4 7.01 6.04 19.70
CA ILE A 4 7.74 6.29 18.44
C ILE A 4 9.16 5.74 18.51
N ASN A 5 9.85 5.93 19.64
CA ASN A 5 11.21 5.43 19.81
C ASN A 5 11.26 3.90 19.81
N GLU A 6 10.26 3.26 20.40
CA GLU A 6 10.13 1.80 20.40
C GLU A 6 9.88 1.25 19.00
N VAL A 7 8.93 1.81 18.25
CA VAL A 7 8.66 1.39 16.86
C VAL A 7 9.87 1.58 15.96
N VAL A 8 10.57 2.72 16.07
CA VAL A 8 11.70 3.00 15.18
C VAL A 8 12.94 2.16 15.52
N LYS A 9 13.21 1.88 16.81
CA LYS A 9 14.46 1.24 17.23
C LYS A 9 14.35 -0.24 17.58
N LYS A 10 13.15 -0.72 17.89
CA LYS A 10 12.94 -2.08 18.45
C LYS A 10 11.93 -2.90 17.66
N ALA A 11 11.41 -2.41 16.54
CA ALA A 11 10.58 -3.22 15.68
C ALA A 11 11.39 -4.41 15.13
N ASP A 12 10.83 -5.59 15.27
CA ASP A 12 11.33 -6.82 14.65
C ASP A 12 10.62 -7.01 13.31
N TYR A 13 11.40 -7.13 12.24
CA TYR A 13 10.92 -7.30 10.87
C TYR A 13 11.21 -8.72 10.34
N SER A 14 11.58 -9.66 11.21
CA SER A 14 11.87 -11.05 10.84
C SER A 14 10.63 -11.97 10.87
N ASP A 15 9.48 -11.48 11.35
CA ASP A 15 8.25 -12.26 11.40
C ASP A 15 7.51 -12.25 10.04
N ASP A 16 7.89 -13.19 9.18
CA ASP A 16 7.30 -13.38 7.85
C ASP A 16 5.82 -13.78 7.92
N SER A 17 5.40 -14.50 8.98
CA SER A 17 4.00 -14.88 9.17
C SER A 17 3.14 -13.65 9.40
N ARG A 18 3.59 -12.75 10.28
CA ARG A 18 2.89 -11.50 10.54
C ARG A 18 2.87 -10.59 9.32
N LEU A 19 3.96 -10.53 8.57
CA LEU A 19 4.00 -9.77 7.30
C LEU A 19 2.96 -10.31 6.30
N THR A 20 2.87 -11.65 6.17
CA THR A 20 1.92 -12.30 5.26
C THR A 20 0.47 -11.96 5.62
N GLU A 21 0.11 -12.03 6.91
CA GLU A 21 -1.22 -11.62 7.38
C GLU A 21 -1.56 -10.18 7.00
N LEU A 22 -0.62 -9.25 7.24
CA LEU A 22 -0.80 -7.82 6.94
C LEU A 22 -0.97 -7.57 5.44
N VAL A 23 -0.24 -8.29 4.58
CA VAL A 23 -0.35 -8.21 3.12
C VAL A 23 -1.74 -8.70 2.68
N GLN A 24 -2.20 -9.84 3.22
CA GLN A 24 -3.53 -10.39 2.90
C GLN A 24 -4.67 -9.46 3.35
N GLU A 25 -4.57 -8.90 4.56
CA GLU A 25 -5.53 -7.92 5.07
C GLU A 25 -5.58 -6.67 4.18
N SER A 26 -4.39 -6.12 3.84
CA SER A 26 -4.29 -4.94 2.97
C SER A 26 -4.89 -5.20 1.59
N LYS A 27 -4.64 -6.38 1.01
CA LYS A 27 -5.23 -6.79 -0.27
C LYS A 27 -6.75 -6.87 -0.17
N ALA A 28 -7.29 -7.47 0.89
CA ALA A 28 -8.74 -7.58 1.09
C ALA A 28 -9.42 -6.20 1.23
N ILE A 29 -8.77 -5.23 1.87
CA ILE A 29 -9.25 -3.84 1.93
C ILE A 29 -9.28 -3.23 0.51
N TRP A 30 -8.21 -3.41 -0.26
CA TRP A 30 -8.14 -2.92 -1.63
C TRP A 30 -9.15 -3.58 -2.57
N ASP A 31 -9.38 -4.89 -2.43
CA ASP A 31 -10.38 -5.64 -3.20
C ASP A 31 -11.77 -5.01 -2.99
N ASN A 32 -12.07 -4.45 -1.81
CA ASN A 32 -13.32 -3.73 -1.55
C ASN A 32 -13.31 -2.26 -2.03
N GLU A 33 -12.18 -1.57 -1.88
CA GLU A 33 -12.08 -0.13 -2.16
C GLU A 33 -11.93 0.18 -3.66
N ALA A 34 -11.26 -0.69 -4.41
CA ALA A 34 -11.05 -0.55 -5.85
C ALA A 34 -12.39 -0.42 -6.59
N PHE A 35 -13.40 -1.21 -6.20
CA PHE A 35 -14.75 -1.11 -6.76
C PHE A 35 -15.46 0.18 -6.35
N ARG A 36 -15.28 0.62 -5.10
CA ARG A 36 -16.00 1.79 -4.56
C ARG A 36 -15.48 3.12 -5.12
N ARG A 37 -14.19 3.20 -5.46
CA ARG A 37 -13.51 4.45 -5.85
C ARG A 37 -12.78 4.39 -7.18
N GLY A 38 -13.16 3.47 -8.07
CA GLY A 38 -12.49 3.23 -9.36
C GLY A 38 -12.14 4.50 -10.14
N ASN A 39 -13.08 5.44 -10.28
CA ASN A 39 -12.82 6.71 -11.00
C ASN A 39 -11.67 7.52 -10.41
N SER A 40 -11.58 7.61 -9.09
CA SER A 40 -10.53 8.36 -8.40
C SER A 40 -9.17 7.68 -8.57
N ILE A 41 -9.16 6.35 -8.43
CA ILE A 41 -7.95 5.52 -8.55
C ILE A 41 -7.37 5.61 -9.97
N VAL A 42 -8.21 5.47 -11.00
CA VAL A 42 -7.77 5.56 -12.40
C VAL A 42 -7.29 6.96 -12.74
N SER A 43 -7.97 8.01 -12.27
CA SER A 43 -7.54 9.40 -12.47
C SER A 43 -6.14 9.64 -11.88
N GLN A 44 -5.87 9.11 -10.68
CA GLN A 44 -4.55 9.18 -10.07
C GLN A 44 -3.51 8.39 -10.86
N ARG A 45 -3.85 7.21 -11.40
CA ARG A 45 -2.96 6.41 -12.25
C ARG A 45 -2.60 7.12 -13.55
N VAL A 46 -3.53 7.85 -14.16
CA VAL A 46 -3.25 8.69 -15.33
C VAL A 46 -2.26 9.79 -14.97
N MET A 47 -2.46 10.47 -13.84
CA MET A 47 -1.53 11.50 -13.37
C MET A 47 -0.12 10.95 -13.10
N ALA A 48 0.01 9.68 -12.74
CA ALA A 48 1.30 9.03 -12.54
C ALA A 48 2.13 8.89 -13.82
N GLN A 49 1.49 8.87 -14.99
CA GLN A 49 2.19 8.78 -16.28
C GLN A 49 2.89 10.09 -16.67
N VAL A 50 2.41 11.22 -16.15
CA VAL A 50 2.83 12.55 -16.60
C VAL A 50 3.53 13.37 -15.51
N SER A 51 3.61 12.88 -14.28
CA SER A 51 4.19 13.63 -13.16
C SER A 51 4.93 12.73 -12.18
N ALA A 52 6.13 13.17 -11.76
CA ALA A 52 6.89 12.53 -10.69
C ALA A 52 6.11 12.49 -9.36
N VAL A 53 5.37 13.56 -9.04
CA VAL A 53 4.50 13.61 -7.86
C VAL A 53 3.33 12.64 -8.01
N GLY A 54 2.77 12.54 -9.22
CA GLY A 54 1.74 11.54 -9.54
C GLY A 54 2.25 10.11 -9.32
N LYS A 55 3.46 9.81 -9.82
CA LYS A 55 4.11 8.50 -9.65
C LYS A 55 4.37 8.17 -8.18
N PHE A 56 4.83 9.15 -7.40
CA PHE A 56 4.99 8.99 -5.96
C PHE A 56 3.65 8.68 -5.26
N ARG A 57 2.57 9.38 -5.62
CA ARG A 57 1.24 9.11 -5.06
C ARG A 57 0.69 7.75 -5.47
N ASP A 58 0.94 7.29 -6.70
CA ASP A 58 0.49 5.98 -7.17
C ASP A 58 1.16 4.81 -6.43
N ASN A 59 2.37 5.00 -5.90
CA ASN A 59 3.03 4.02 -5.03
C ASN A 59 2.32 3.78 -3.69
N GLY A 60 1.30 4.57 -3.35
CA GLY A 60 0.37 4.31 -2.24
C GLY A 60 -1.06 4.02 -2.69
N ASN A 61 -1.31 3.96 -4.01
CA ASN A 61 -2.63 3.70 -4.59
C ASN A 61 -2.58 2.43 -5.48
N LEU A 62 -3.01 2.51 -6.75
CA LEU A 62 -3.11 1.34 -7.61
C LEU A 62 -1.77 0.63 -7.80
N GLY A 63 -0.68 1.40 -7.92
CA GLY A 63 0.67 0.84 -7.99
C GLY A 63 1.10 0.08 -6.73
N TYR A 64 0.58 0.43 -5.55
CA TYR A 64 0.79 -0.35 -4.33
C TYR A 64 -0.01 -1.65 -4.36
N TYR A 65 -1.30 -1.55 -4.69
CA TYR A 65 -2.19 -2.72 -4.77
C TYR A 65 -1.67 -3.79 -5.73
N GLN A 66 -1.15 -3.38 -6.90
CA GLN A 66 -0.53 -4.30 -7.86
C GLN A 66 0.61 -5.10 -7.25
N LYS A 67 1.52 -4.44 -6.52
CA LYS A 67 2.67 -5.09 -5.88
C LYS A 67 2.26 -6.07 -4.79
N ILE A 68 1.33 -5.68 -3.91
CA ILE A 68 0.88 -6.58 -2.84
C ILE A 68 0.04 -7.74 -3.38
N SER A 69 -0.63 -7.57 -4.53
CA SER A 69 -1.37 -8.64 -5.20
C SER A 69 -0.47 -9.67 -5.88
N GLU A 70 0.77 -9.31 -6.21
CA GLU A 70 1.79 -10.25 -6.70
C GLU A 70 2.49 -11.03 -5.57
N LEU A 71 2.42 -10.51 -4.33
CA LEU A 71 3.02 -11.11 -3.13
C LEU A 71 2.08 -12.08 -2.40
N ALA A 72 0.76 -11.95 -2.60
CA ALA A 72 -0.28 -12.72 -1.95
C ALA A 72 -0.80 -13.86 -2.83
#